data_AF-A0A972C907-F1
#
_entry.id   AF-A0A972C907-F1
#
_cell.length_a   1.000
_cell.length_b   1.000
_cell.length_c   1.000
_cell.angle_alpha   90.00
_cell.angle_beta   90.00
_cell.angle_gamma   90.00
#
_symmetry.space_group_name_H-M   'P 1'
#
loop_
_entity.id
_entity.type
_entity.pdbx_description
1 polymer ?
#
loop_
_entity_poly.entity_id
_entity_poly.type
_entity_poly.pdbx_seq_one_letter_code
_entity_poly.pdbx_strand_id
1 'polypeptide(L)'
;MNIKRFFKFSAMGFALTLAGCETIDLFPERQQGGTLMRDVPVLPAEQPPVTPSLPEAPSAVASSLVIYVSSTSPVSGFIPVQQSGQLVYVDPSQTLTRNDLQNVIAKVDASGNAFVDLHFSGYGSEKLSAFTRNNVGKSLTVTMNNKLVSILGISSPIQTGHLFVPMSSPEQASALEQQIQDGD
;
A
#
# COMPACT_ATOMS: atom_id res chain seq x y z
N MET A 1 43.12 28.87 -11.91
CA MET A 1 44.30 27.97 -11.91
C MET A 1 43.83 26.63 -11.34
N ASN A 2 43.42 25.70 -12.20
CA ASN A 2 44.04 24.38 -12.46
C ASN A 2 44.18 23.49 -11.19
N ILE A 3 43.54 22.32 -11.14
CA ILE A 3 44.09 21.01 -11.56
C ILE A 3 42.91 20.01 -11.60
N LYS A 4 42.46 19.53 -12.78
CA LYS A 4 42.91 18.41 -13.64
C LYS A 4 42.02 17.16 -13.49
N ARG A 5 41.44 16.80 -14.64
CA ARG A 5 40.65 15.61 -14.99
C ARG A 5 41.54 14.36 -15.07
N PHE A 6 40.97 13.16 -14.86
CA PHE A 6 41.29 11.91 -15.59
C PHE A 6 40.08 10.94 -15.47
N PHE A 7 39.35 10.65 -16.56
CA PHE A 7 39.32 9.42 -17.38
C PHE A 7 38.92 8.13 -16.62
N LYS A 8 38.17 7.13 -17.13
CA LYS A 8 37.19 6.83 -18.21
C LYS A 8 37.06 5.28 -18.17
N PHE A 9 36.08 4.71 -18.88
CA PHE A 9 35.88 3.26 -19.24
C PHE A 9 35.33 2.36 -18.12
N SER A 10 34.46 1.35 -18.33
CA SER A 10 33.67 0.85 -19.46
C SER A 10 32.95 -0.45 -19.00
N ALA A 11 32.05 -0.96 -19.85
CA ALA A 11 31.38 -2.28 -19.86
C ALA A 11 30.13 -2.36 -18.96
N MET A 12 28.90 -2.38 -19.48
CA MET A 12 28.27 -3.23 -20.51
C MET A 12 28.26 -4.72 -20.13
N GLY A 13 27.08 -5.19 -19.71
CA GLY A 13 26.78 -6.58 -19.43
C GLY A 13 25.27 -6.78 -19.27
N PHE A 14 24.58 -6.91 -20.40
CA PHE A 14 23.18 -7.28 -20.53
C PHE A 14 23.10 -8.80 -20.61
N ALA A 15 22.31 -9.45 -19.76
CA ALA A 15 21.94 -10.86 -19.93
C ALA A 15 20.52 -11.10 -19.39
N LEU A 16 19.59 -11.26 -20.34
CA LEU A 16 18.23 -11.76 -20.17
C LEU A 16 18.28 -13.28 -20.03
N THR A 17 17.61 -13.84 -19.02
CA THR A 17 17.09 -15.22 -19.07
C THR A 17 15.71 -15.25 -18.46
N LEU A 18 14.67 -15.17 -19.31
CA LEU A 18 13.32 -15.59 -18.97
C LEU A 18 13.28 -17.12 -19.00
N ALA A 19 13.08 -17.75 -17.85
CA ALA A 19 12.70 -19.15 -17.77
C ALA A 19 11.17 -19.22 -17.63
N GLY A 20 10.50 -19.73 -18.66
CA GLY A 20 9.07 -20.06 -18.62
C GLY A 20 8.83 -21.35 -17.84
N CYS A 21 7.75 -21.39 -17.07
CA CYS A 21 7.18 -22.63 -16.54
C CYS A 21 5.79 -22.78 -17.14
N GLU A 22 5.66 -23.58 -18.21
CA GLU A 22 4.40 -24.17 -18.61
C GLU A 22 4.27 -25.52 -17.89
N THR A 23 3.29 -25.67 -17.01
CA THR A 23 2.87 -26.98 -16.48
C THR A 23 1.46 -27.26 -16.98
N ILE A 24 1.40 -28.14 -17.97
CA ILE A 24 0.20 -28.77 -18.50
C ILE A 24 -0.09 -29.98 -17.59
N ASP A 25 -1.11 -29.87 -16.74
CA ASP A 25 -1.67 -31.00 -16.01
C ASP A 25 -2.81 -31.62 -16.82
N LEU A 26 -2.46 -32.68 -17.55
CA LEU A 26 -3.36 -33.57 -18.25
C LEU A 26 -4.02 -34.51 -17.23
N PHE A 27 -5.22 -34.17 -16.77
CA PHE A 27 -6.04 -35.09 -15.99
C PHE A 27 -6.57 -36.22 -16.89
N PRO A 28 -6.42 -37.50 -16.50
CA PRO A 28 -6.91 -38.63 -17.29
C PRO A 28 -8.41 -38.91 -17.05
N GLU A 29 -9.15 -38.98 -18.16
CA GLU A 29 -10.49 -39.54 -18.28
C GLU A 29 -10.55 -40.99 -17.75
N ARG A 30 -11.48 -41.28 -16.85
CA ARG A 30 -11.88 -42.65 -16.49
C ARG A 30 -13.09 -43.10 -17.30
N GLN A 31 -12.84 -44.01 -18.25
CA GLN A 31 -13.79 -44.91 -18.92
C GLN A 31 -14.54 -45.79 -17.89
N GLN A 32 -15.88 -45.82 -17.91
CA GLN A 32 -16.80 -46.75 -18.60
C GLN A 32 -16.98 -48.17 -18.01
N GLY A 33 -18.26 -48.51 -17.75
CA GLY A 33 -18.87 -49.85 -17.85
C GLY A 33 -18.84 -50.70 -16.57
N GLY A 34 -19.89 -51.41 -16.12
CA GLY A 34 -21.25 -51.64 -16.60
C GLY A 34 -21.96 -52.71 -15.74
N THR A 35 -23.30 -52.67 -15.75
CA THR A 35 -24.31 -53.72 -15.43
C THR A 35 -24.40 -54.33 -14.01
N LEU A 36 -25.56 -54.15 -13.33
CA LEU A 36 -26.65 -55.14 -13.18
C LEU A 36 -27.76 -54.66 -12.19
N MET A 37 -29.00 -54.55 -12.69
CA MET A 37 -30.31 -54.69 -12.02
C MET A 37 -30.65 -53.92 -10.72
N ARG A 38 -31.60 -52.98 -10.82
CA ARG A 38 -32.94 -53.06 -10.20
C ARG A 38 -33.72 -51.76 -10.44
N ASP A 39 -34.86 -51.88 -11.11
CA ASP A 39 -35.95 -50.91 -11.09
C ASP A 39 -36.31 -50.54 -9.64
N VAL A 40 -36.02 -49.30 -9.28
CA VAL A 40 -36.55 -48.61 -8.11
C VAL A 40 -37.00 -47.24 -8.63
N PRO A 41 -38.21 -46.75 -8.33
CA PRO A 41 -38.56 -45.37 -8.60
C PRO A 41 -37.65 -44.49 -7.74
N VAL A 42 -36.58 -43.97 -8.34
CA VAL A 42 -35.76 -42.92 -7.75
C VAL A 42 -36.62 -41.65 -7.78
N LEU A 43 -37.15 -41.29 -6.61
CA LEU A 43 -37.53 -39.91 -6.31
C LEU A 43 -36.34 -39.01 -6.72
N PRO A 44 -36.56 -37.85 -7.36
CA PRO A 44 -35.48 -36.95 -7.72
C PRO A 44 -34.57 -36.72 -6.52
N ALA A 45 -33.30 -37.11 -6.64
CA ALA A 45 -32.30 -36.76 -5.67
C ALA A 45 -32.24 -35.22 -5.64
N GLU A 46 -32.64 -34.66 -4.50
CA GLU A 46 -32.46 -33.25 -4.20
C GLU A 46 -30.97 -32.95 -4.37
N GLN A 47 -30.61 -32.29 -5.48
CA GLN A 47 -29.27 -31.79 -5.68
C GLN A 47 -28.96 -30.90 -4.48
N PRO A 48 -27.88 -31.15 -3.71
CA PRO A 48 -27.46 -30.20 -2.70
C PRO A 48 -27.30 -28.85 -3.40
N PRO A 49 -27.78 -27.75 -2.80
CA PRO A 49 -27.74 -26.45 -3.43
C PRO A 49 -26.29 -26.13 -3.76
N VAL A 50 -26.01 -25.97 -5.06
CA VAL A 50 -24.80 -25.31 -5.55
C VAL A 50 -24.79 -23.94 -4.91
N THR A 51 -23.98 -23.79 -3.87
CA THR A 51 -23.71 -22.49 -3.27
C THR A 51 -22.97 -21.70 -4.35
N PRO A 52 -23.50 -20.55 -4.79
CA PRO A 52 -22.76 -19.68 -5.69
C PRO A 52 -21.47 -19.27 -4.99
N SER A 53 -20.33 -19.65 -5.55
CA SER A 53 -19.03 -19.15 -5.15
C SER A 53 -19.10 -17.62 -5.24
N LEU A 54 -19.08 -16.94 -4.08
CA LEU A 54 -18.93 -15.49 -4.05
C LEU A 54 -17.66 -15.13 -4.85
N PRO A 55 -17.66 -14.04 -5.63
CA PRO A 55 -16.44 -13.53 -6.21
C PRO A 55 -15.39 -13.38 -5.12
N GLU A 56 -14.22 -13.99 -5.32
CA GLU A 56 -13.08 -13.85 -4.43
C GLU A 56 -12.77 -12.35 -4.34
N ALA A 57 -13.00 -11.77 -3.16
CA ALA A 57 -12.69 -10.37 -2.92
C ALA A 57 -11.19 -10.17 -3.18
N PRO A 58 -10.78 -9.12 -3.91
CA PRO A 58 -9.37 -8.89 -4.19
C PRO A 58 -8.61 -8.89 -2.86
N SER A 59 -7.58 -9.73 -2.76
CA SER A 59 -6.73 -9.81 -1.57
C SER A 59 -6.18 -8.41 -1.30
N ALA A 60 -6.64 -7.78 -0.21
CA ALA A 60 -6.10 -6.51 0.22
C ALA A 60 -4.63 -6.71 0.56
N VAL A 61 -3.75 -6.05 -0.18
CA VAL A 61 -2.31 -6.09 0.08
C VAL A 61 -2.06 -5.49 1.47
N ALA A 62 -1.53 -6.30 2.38
CA ALA A 62 -1.23 -5.87 3.73
C ALA A 62 0.01 -4.95 3.70
N SER A 63 -0.20 -3.64 3.86
CA SER A 63 0.88 -2.65 4.01
C SER A 63 0.81 -2.03 5.40
N SER A 64 1.97 -1.90 6.04
CA SER A 64 2.20 -1.28 7.35
C SER A 64 2.21 0.25 7.32
N LEU A 65 1.77 0.87 6.22
CA LEU A 65 1.57 2.31 6.16
C LEU A 65 0.52 2.74 7.19
N VAL A 66 0.94 3.59 8.13
CA VAL A 66 0.04 4.28 9.05
C VAL A 66 0.39 5.74 9.15
N ILE A 67 -0.63 6.59 9.05
CA ILE A 67 -0.53 8.03 9.17
C ILE A 67 -1.34 8.44 10.40
N TYR A 68 -0.69 9.09 11.36
CA TYR A 68 -1.31 9.54 12.61
C TYR A 68 -1.48 11.06 12.61
N VAL A 69 -2.52 11.55 13.27
CA VAL A 69 -2.47 12.92 13.80
C VAL A 69 -1.45 12.97 14.93
N SER A 70 -0.64 14.02 14.95
CA SER A 70 0.46 14.15 15.90
C SER A 70 0.73 15.58 16.35
N SER A 71 1.46 15.74 17.45
CA SER A 71 1.90 17.04 17.97
C SER A 71 3.35 16.98 18.44
N THR A 72 4.04 18.11 18.37
CA THR A 72 5.38 18.30 18.95
C THR A 72 5.32 18.68 20.43
N SER A 73 4.14 18.97 20.96
CA SER A 73 3.89 19.24 22.38
C SER A 73 3.03 18.12 22.98
N PRO A 74 3.14 17.84 24.29
CA PRO A 74 2.28 16.87 24.96
C PRO A 74 0.80 17.23 24.82
N VAL A 75 -0.03 16.25 24.49
CA VAL A 75 -1.49 16.38 24.41
C VAL A 75 -2.12 15.21 25.15
N SER A 76 -3.17 15.48 25.93
CA SER A 76 -3.88 14.42 26.65
C SER A 76 -4.43 13.36 25.69
N GLY A 77 -4.21 12.08 25.99
CA GLY A 77 -4.60 10.95 25.15
C GLY A 77 -3.63 10.62 24.02
N PHE A 78 -2.64 11.48 23.73
CA PHE A 78 -1.62 11.18 22.73
C PHE A 78 -0.48 10.39 23.39
N ILE A 79 0.10 9.47 22.63
CA ILE A 79 1.18 8.60 23.09
C ILE A 79 2.52 9.18 22.62
N PRO A 80 3.52 9.36 23.50
CA PRO A 80 4.86 9.76 23.09
C PRO A 80 5.55 8.65 22.30
N VAL A 81 6.06 8.99 21.13
CA VAL A 81 6.86 8.12 20.27
C VAL A 81 8.16 8.85 19.97
N GLN A 82 9.28 8.20 20.27
CA GLN A 82 10.60 8.73 19.92
C GLN A 82 11.14 7.96 18.73
N GLN A 83 11.51 8.69 17.69
CA GLN A 83 11.94 8.09 16.45
C GLN A 83 13.03 8.92 15.79
N SER A 84 14.17 8.29 15.48
CA SER A 84 15.32 8.97 14.86
C SER A 84 15.77 10.22 15.64
N GLY A 85 15.66 10.19 16.96
CA GLY A 85 15.99 11.32 17.84
C GLY A 85 14.89 12.38 18.00
N GLN A 86 13.78 12.27 17.27
CA GLN A 86 12.65 13.20 17.35
C GLN A 86 11.54 12.62 18.24
N LEU A 87 11.11 13.39 19.24
CA LEU A 87 9.95 13.06 20.07
C LEU A 87 8.69 13.66 19.44
N VAL A 88 7.69 12.83 19.21
CA VAL A 88 6.38 13.21 18.68
C VAL A 88 5.29 12.53 19.49
N TYR A 89 4.20 13.23 19.76
CA TYR A 89 3.02 12.68 20.42
C TYR A 89 2.01 12.31 19.35
N VAL A 90 1.59 11.06 19.25
CA VAL A 90 0.65 10.59 18.23
C VAL A 90 -0.71 10.25 18.83
N ASP A 91 -1.78 10.49 18.07
CA ASP A 91 -3.14 10.06 18.41
C ASP A 91 -3.40 8.65 17.84
N PRO A 92 -3.46 7.59 18.67
CA PRO A 92 -3.71 6.24 18.18
C PRO A 92 -5.15 6.03 17.66
N SER A 93 -6.08 6.94 17.97
CA SER A 93 -7.48 6.84 17.54
C SER A 93 -7.74 7.49 16.18
N GLN A 94 -6.85 8.37 15.72
CA GLN A 94 -6.96 9.10 14.46
C GLN A 94 -5.89 8.64 13.47
N THR A 95 -6.13 7.50 12.83
CA THR A 95 -5.20 6.87 11.90
C THR A 95 -5.76 6.74 10.50
N LEU A 96 -4.94 7.03 9.49
CA LEU A 96 -5.18 6.65 8.10
C LEU A 96 -4.19 5.53 7.74
N THR A 97 -4.62 4.60 6.90
CA THR A 97 -3.90 3.38 6.57
C THR A 97 -3.89 3.15 5.07
N ARG A 98 -3.20 2.10 4.62
CA ARG A 98 -3.24 1.68 3.22
C ARG A 98 -4.67 1.44 2.70
N ASN A 99 -5.57 0.92 3.53
CA ASN A 99 -6.96 0.66 3.15
C ASN A 99 -7.76 1.94 2.86
N ASP A 100 -7.29 3.09 3.34
CA ASP A 100 -7.90 4.39 3.04
C ASP A 100 -7.45 4.94 1.67
N LEU A 101 -6.45 4.32 1.03
CA LEU A 101 -5.86 4.77 -0.25
C LEU A 101 -6.43 4.04 -1.47
N GLN A 102 -6.69 4.79 -2.54
CA GLN A 102 -6.97 4.22 -3.86
C GLN A 102 -5.70 4.06 -4.70
N ASN A 103 -4.71 4.94 -4.54
CA ASN A 103 -3.48 4.90 -5.33
C ASN A 103 -2.33 5.60 -4.59
N VAL A 104 -1.10 5.32 -5.03
CA VAL A 104 0.14 5.92 -4.52
C VAL A 104 1.05 6.15 -5.71
N ILE A 105 1.55 7.37 -5.87
CA ILE A 105 2.37 7.75 -7.01
C ILE A 105 3.63 8.49 -6.57
N ALA A 106 4.81 7.96 -6.90
CA ALA A 106 6.07 8.69 -6.74
C ALA A 106 6.22 9.78 -7.82
N LYS A 107 6.56 11.00 -7.41
CA LYS A 107 6.67 12.16 -8.30
C LYS A 107 7.91 13.00 -7.98
N VAL A 108 8.37 13.71 -9.00
CA VAL A 108 9.40 14.74 -8.89
C VAL A 108 8.88 15.99 -9.58
N ASP A 109 8.95 17.14 -8.92
CA ASP A 109 8.56 18.41 -9.54
C ASP A 109 9.67 18.99 -10.44
N ALA A 110 9.37 20.08 -11.13
CA ALA A 110 10.33 20.76 -12.01
C ALA A 110 11.54 21.36 -11.26
N SER A 111 11.46 21.51 -9.94
CA SER A 111 12.56 21.99 -9.09
C SER A 111 13.44 20.85 -8.58
N GLY A 112 13.10 19.59 -8.89
CA GLY A 112 13.78 18.40 -8.42
C GLY A 112 13.34 17.92 -7.04
N ASN A 113 12.28 18.47 -6.45
CA ASN A 113 11.76 17.98 -5.18
C ASN A 113 11.01 16.68 -5.41
N ALA A 114 11.39 15.64 -4.65
CA ALA A 114 10.74 14.35 -4.67
C ALA A 114 9.60 14.27 -3.63
N PHE A 115 8.49 13.66 -4.00
CA PHE A 115 7.37 13.42 -3.10
C PHE A 115 6.57 12.20 -3.52
N VAL A 116 5.82 11.64 -2.58
CA VAL A 116 4.82 10.61 -2.85
C VAL A 116 3.44 11.22 -2.74
N ASP A 117 2.66 11.12 -3.80
CA ASP A 117 1.27 11.57 -3.87
C ASP A 117 0.35 10.41 -3.48
N LEU A 118 -0.18 10.47 -2.25
CA LEU A 118 -1.12 9.50 -1.72
C LEU A 118 -2.54 9.90 -2.12
N HIS A 119 -3.17 9.08 -2.95
CA HIS A 119 -4.54 9.29 -3.41
C HIS A 119 -5.46 8.50 -2.51
N PHE A 120 -6.32 9.20 -1.77
CA PHE A 120 -7.29 8.57 -0.89
C PHE A 120 -8.53 8.16 -1.67
N SER A 121 -9.14 7.05 -1.27
CA SER A 121 -10.48 6.68 -1.74
C SER A 121 -11.51 7.73 -1.31
N GLY A 122 -12.77 7.63 -1.76
CA GLY A 122 -13.84 8.53 -1.29
C GLY A 122 -13.96 8.54 0.24
N TYR A 123 -14.02 7.35 0.85
CA TYR A 123 -14.05 7.19 2.31
C TYR A 123 -12.78 7.75 2.97
N GLY A 124 -11.60 7.42 2.44
CA GLY A 124 -10.33 7.91 2.98
C GLY A 124 -10.19 9.43 2.90
N SER A 125 -10.74 10.05 1.85
CA SER A 125 -10.71 11.50 1.62
C SER A 125 -11.59 12.24 2.63
N GLU A 126 -12.78 11.70 2.93
CA GLU A 126 -13.65 12.23 3.98
C GLU A 126 -12.98 12.15 5.36
N LYS A 127 -12.34 11.02 5.65
CA LYS A 127 -11.58 10.80 6.89
C LYS A 127 -10.39 11.75 7.00
N LEU A 128 -9.59 11.91 5.95
CA LEU A 128 -8.48 12.88 5.87
C LEU A 128 -8.98 14.32 6.09
N SER A 129 -10.10 14.69 5.45
CA SER A 129 -10.72 16.01 5.59
C SER A 129 -11.20 16.27 7.01
N ALA A 130 -11.84 15.29 7.65
CA ALA A 130 -12.26 15.38 9.05
C ALA A 130 -11.06 15.52 9.99
N PHE A 131 -10.02 14.69 9.82
CA PHE A 131 -8.82 14.72 10.67
C PHE A 131 -8.10 16.05 10.55
N THR A 132 -7.86 16.53 9.34
CA THR A 132 -7.13 17.79 9.11
C THR A 132 -7.95 19.01 9.55
N ARG A 133 -9.27 19.01 9.35
CA ARG A 133 -10.15 20.10 9.81
C ARG A 133 -10.12 20.26 11.32
N ASN A 134 -10.14 19.15 12.07
CA ASN A 134 -10.19 19.17 13.52
C ASN A 134 -8.83 19.39 14.19
N ASN A 135 -7.73 19.36 13.42
CA ASN A 135 -6.37 19.37 13.95
C ASN A 135 -5.48 20.41 13.27
N VAL A 136 -6.03 21.55 12.84
CA VAL A 136 -5.22 22.68 12.35
C VAL A 136 -4.23 23.13 13.43
N GLY A 137 -2.98 23.38 13.04
CA GLY A 137 -1.87 23.70 13.93
C GLY A 137 -1.15 22.49 14.52
N LYS A 138 -1.65 21.27 14.29
CA LYS A 138 -0.95 20.01 14.61
C LYS A 138 -0.22 19.47 13.37
N SER A 139 0.22 18.22 13.42
CA SER A 139 0.93 17.54 12.33
C SER A 139 0.27 16.22 11.95
N LEU A 140 0.62 15.71 10.76
CA LEU A 140 0.42 14.34 10.32
C LEU A 140 1.78 13.64 10.34
N THR A 141 1.89 12.54 11.06
CA THR A 141 3.09 11.70 11.07
C THR A 141 2.86 10.49 10.19
N VAL A 142 3.65 10.37 9.12
CA VAL A 142 3.62 9.22 8.21
C VAL A 142 4.65 8.20 8.67
N THR A 143 4.20 6.96 8.86
CA THR A 143 5.05 5.83 9.24
C THR A 143 4.87 4.66 8.29
N MET A 144 5.94 3.91 8.09
CA MET A 144 5.96 2.69 7.29
C MET A 144 6.84 1.67 8.02
N ASN A 145 6.37 0.44 8.23
CA ASN A 145 7.08 -0.55 9.05
C ASN A 145 7.50 -0.02 10.43
N ASN A 146 6.61 0.75 11.07
CA ASN A 146 6.86 1.47 12.32
C ASN A 146 8.07 2.42 12.25
N LYS A 147 8.56 2.76 11.05
CA LYS A 147 9.62 3.74 10.79
C LYS A 147 9.03 5.09 10.42
N LEU A 148 9.59 6.17 10.96
CA LEU A 148 9.20 7.54 10.62
C LEU A 148 9.61 7.82 9.19
N VAL A 149 8.65 8.16 8.36
CA VAL A 149 8.87 8.55 6.97
C VAL A 149 8.87 10.08 6.86
N SER A 150 7.85 10.73 7.41
CA SER A 150 7.71 12.19 7.31
C SER A 150 6.77 12.75 8.38
N ILE A 151 6.89 14.05 8.65
CA ILE A 151 5.98 14.81 9.52
C ILE A 151 5.54 16.05 8.75
N LEU A 152 4.23 16.20 8.57
CA LEU A 152 3.63 17.29 7.79
C LEU A 152 2.78 18.16 8.69
N GLY A 153 3.03 19.48 8.72
CA GLY A 153 2.17 20.40 9.45
C GLY A 153 0.80 20.55 8.80
N ILE A 154 -0.27 20.61 9.61
CA ILE A 154 -1.63 20.87 9.17
C ILE A 154 -1.90 22.36 9.28
N SER A 155 -1.61 23.11 8.22
CA SER A 155 -1.88 24.55 8.15
C SER A 155 -3.33 24.87 7.76
N SER A 156 -3.98 23.96 7.02
CA SER A 156 -5.36 24.09 6.56
C SER A 156 -6.00 22.71 6.35
N PRO A 157 -7.35 22.61 6.39
CA PRO A 157 -8.04 21.36 6.07
C PRO A 157 -7.71 20.87 4.66
N ILE A 158 -7.41 19.58 4.51
CA ILE A 158 -7.13 18.94 3.23
C ILE A 158 -8.42 18.32 2.70
N GLN A 159 -8.96 18.89 1.63
CA GLN A 159 -10.23 18.46 1.03
C GLN A 159 -10.06 17.86 -0.36
N THR A 160 -8.84 17.86 -0.88
CA THR A 160 -8.52 17.37 -2.23
C THR A 160 -8.53 15.85 -2.32
N GLY A 161 -8.41 15.13 -1.19
CA GLY A 161 -8.20 13.68 -1.18
C GLY A 161 -6.76 13.27 -1.56
N HIS A 162 -5.85 14.24 -1.62
CA HIS A 162 -4.44 14.03 -1.93
C HIS A 162 -3.56 14.48 -0.76
N LEU A 163 -2.61 13.64 -0.36
CA LEU A 163 -1.55 14.00 0.57
C LEU A 163 -0.19 13.85 -0.10
N PHE A 164 0.54 14.96 -0.20
CA PHE A 164 1.89 14.99 -0.78
C PHE A 164 2.92 14.80 0.33
N VAL A 165 3.56 13.63 0.38
CA VAL A 165 4.57 13.32 1.39
C VAL A 165 5.96 13.65 0.83
N PRO A 166 6.68 14.65 1.37
CA PRO A 166 7.99 15.03 0.87
C PRO A 166 9.04 13.95 1.15
N MET A 167 9.92 13.70 0.18
CA MET A 167 10.99 12.71 0.24
C MET A 167 12.35 13.38 0.02
N SER A 168 13.41 12.72 0.50
CA SER A 168 14.78 13.23 0.38
C SER A 168 15.36 13.02 -1.02
N SER A 169 14.86 12.04 -1.77
CA SER A 169 15.28 11.76 -3.15
C SER A 169 14.18 11.05 -3.96
N PRO A 170 14.27 11.07 -5.30
CA PRO A 170 13.36 10.31 -6.16
C PRO A 170 13.37 8.81 -5.87
N GLU A 171 14.53 8.23 -5.57
CA GLU A 171 14.67 6.81 -5.26
C GLU A 171 13.93 6.46 -3.97
N GLN A 172 13.97 7.34 -2.96
CA GLN A 172 13.21 7.15 -1.73
C GLN A 172 11.70 7.20 -2.00
N ALA A 173 11.25 8.11 -2.88
CA ALA A 173 9.83 8.20 -3.25
C ALA A 173 9.35 6.92 -3.96
N SER A 174 10.11 6.42 -4.94
CA SER A 174 9.78 5.18 -5.65
C SER A 174 9.83 3.96 -4.73
N ALA A 175 10.82 3.88 -3.83
CA ALA A 175 10.89 2.77 -2.87
C ALA A 175 9.68 2.75 -1.93
N LEU A 176 9.25 3.92 -1.44
CA LEU A 176 8.05 4.03 -0.60
C LEU A 176 6.78 3.68 -1.37
N GLU A 177 6.63 4.17 -2.61
CA GLU A 177 5.51 3.80 -3.48
C GLU A 177 5.41 2.29 -3.66
N GLN A 178 6.50 1.64 -4.06
CA GLN A 178 6.56 0.18 -4.25
C GLN A 178 6.20 -0.55 -2.95
N GLN A 179 6.79 -0.16 -1.82
CA GLN A 179 6.50 -0.80 -0.54
C GLN A 179 5.02 -0.65 -0.12
N ILE A 180 4.38 0.47 -0.44
CA ILE A 180 2.93 0.63 -0.18
C ILE A 180 2.08 -0.23 -1.12
N GLN A 181 2.52 -0.43 -2.36
CA GLN A 181 1.80 -1.20 -3.38
C GLN A 181 1.95 -2.71 -3.20
N ASP A 182 3.16 -3.16 -2.90
CA ASP A 182 3.53 -4.58 -2.78
C ASP A 182 3.15 -5.18 -1.42
N GLY A 183 2.99 -4.32 -0.40
CA GLY A 183 2.81 -4.76 0.99
C GLY A 183 4.13 -5.11 1.64
N ASP A 184 4.06 -5.62 2.88
CA ASP A 184 5.23 -6.09 3.64
C ASP A 184 5.51 -7.59 3.47
#